data_AF-A0A8J2UCA4-F1
#
_entry.id   AF-A0A8J2UCA4-F1
#
_cell.length_a   1.000
_cell.length_b   1.000
_cell.length_c   1.000
_cell.angle_alpha   90.00
_cell.angle_beta   90.00
_cell.angle_gamma   90.00
#
_symmetry.space_group_name_H-M   'P 1'
#
loop_
_entity.id
_entity.type
_entity.pdbx_description
1 polymer ?
#
loop_
_entity_poly.entity_id
_entity_poly.type
_entity_poly.pdbx_seq_one_letter_code
_entity_poly.pdbx_strand_id
1 'polypeptide(L)'
;MKTQATILVAALLSIGTLAQAQKPPHVHHDIHHDRADIHHDKKDITADKKDIASDKQDISNDRKDIATDKKDITSDKQDLNKDRQDATADRKDLNKDNTDIQKDKTDLSNDRKARNEDVKDHNYEAAAQEQKDINADKKDLSADRTDRNKDAKDLSADHKDISKDKQDLSKDKSDLSKDRKDLKNDKTDLSKDKKDLKNDKKDLKSDKADLKEDKTEAKSTSN
;
A
#
# COMPACT_ATOMS: atom_id res chain seq x y z
N MET A 1 -54.73 -59.94 -49.02
CA MET A 1 -53.36 -59.72 -49.55
C MET A 1 -52.64 -58.78 -48.59
N LYS A 2 -51.47 -58.99 -48.00
CA LYS A 2 -50.47 -60.08 -47.89
C LYS A 2 -49.62 -59.64 -46.67
N THR A 3 -49.68 -60.38 -45.54
CA THR A 3 -48.58 -61.20 -44.96
C THR A 3 -47.30 -60.46 -44.49
N GLN A 4 -47.23 -60.20 -43.17
CA GLN A 4 -46.25 -60.66 -42.14
C GLN A 4 -44.73 -60.78 -42.43
N ALA A 5 -43.98 -60.51 -41.35
CA ALA A 5 -42.60 -60.95 -40.97
C ALA A 5 -41.43 -60.11 -41.52
N THR A 6 -40.33 -59.79 -40.80
CA THR A 6 -39.65 -60.40 -39.65
C THR A 6 -38.74 -59.33 -39.00
N ILE A 7 -38.75 -59.20 -37.67
CA ILE A 7 -37.79 -58.36 -36.91
C ILE A 7 -36.67 -59.27 -36.40
N LEU A 8 -35.42 -59.01 -36.79
CA LEU A 8 -34.23 -59.68 -36.27
C LEU A 8 -33.66 -58.82 -35.14
N VAL A 9 -33.76 -59.29 -33.89
CA VAL A 9 -33.13 -58.67 -32.72
C VAL A 9 -31.74 -59.28 -32.57
N ALA A 10 -30.69 -58.48 -32.84
CA ALA A 10 -29.31 -58.84 -32.56
C ALA A 10 -28.99 -58.46 -31.10
N ALA A 11 -28.84 -59.47 -30.23
CA ALA A 11 -28.38 -59.30 -28.87
C ALA A 11 -26.85 -59.07 -28.87
N LEU A 12 -26.42 -57.84 -28.60
CA LEU A 12 -25.02 -57.52 -28.31
C LEU A 12 -24.79 -57.61 -26.79
N LEU A 13 -24.25 -58.76 -26.38
CA LEU A 13 -23.69 -58.99 -25.04
C LEU A 13 -22.46 -58.08 -24.85
N SER A 14 -22.67 -56.97 -24.13
CA SER A 14 -21.58 -56.12 -23.66
C SER A 14 -21.04 -56.70 -22.37
N ILE A 15 -19.91 -57.41 -22.45
CA ILE A 15 -19.18 -57.93 -21.28
C ILE A 15 -18.60 -56.73 -20.52
N GLY A 16 -19.23 -56.37 -19.40
CA GLY A 16 -18.65 -55.45 -18.45
C GLY A 16 -17.45 -56.10 -17.77
N THR A 17 -16.25 -55.63 -18.09
CA THR A 17 -15.06 -55.96 -17.32
C THR A 17 -15.15 -55.23 -15.97
N LEU A 18 -15.49 -55.97 -14.92
CA LEU A 18 -15.39 -55.50 -13.55
C LEU A 18 -13.91 -55.35 -13.22
N ALA A 19 -13.36 -54.15 -13.39
CA ALA A 19 -12.05 -53.80 -12.86
C ALA A 19 -12.16 -53.81 -11.33
N GLN A 20 -11.86 -54.96 -10.72
CA GLN A 20 -11.56 -55.00 -9.29
C GLN A 20 -10.33 -54.13 -9.10
N ALA A 21 -10.52 -52.95 -8.49
CA ALA A 21 -9.43 -52.17 -7.93
C ALA A 21 -8.79 -53.04 -6.85
N GLN A 22 -7.80 -53.84 -7.24
CA GLN A 22 -6.92 -54.51 -6.29
C GLN A 22 -6.30 -53.41 -5.45
N LYS A 23 -6.69 -53.38 -4.18
CA LYS A 23 -5.99 -52.64 -3.12
C LYS A 23 -4.50 -52.93 -3.32
N PRO A 24 -3.62 -51.92 -3.44
CA PRO A 24 -2.20 -52.18 -3.63
C PRO A 24 -1.71 -53.16 -2.56
N PRO A 25 -0.80 -54.09 -2.90
CA PRO A 25 -0.31 -55.07 -1.94
C PRO A 25 0.21 -54.36 -0.69
N HIS A 26 -0.32 -54.75 0.46
CA HIS A 26 0.14 -54.26 1.76
C HIS A 26 1.62 -54.62 1.90
N VAL A 27 2.48 -53.62 2.07
CA VAL A 27 3.88 -53.83 2.41
C VAL A 27 3.89 -54.08 3.91
N HIS A 28 4.07 -55.33 4.32
CA HIS A 28 4.16 -55.65 5.75
C HIS A 28 5.42 -55.03 6.33
N HIS A 29 5.20 -54.08 7.22
CA HIS A 29 6.21 -53.56 8.12
C HIS A 29 6.06 -54.26 9.48
N ASP A 30 7.08 -54.19 10.33
CA ASP A 30 6.91 -54.71 11.68
C ASP A 30 6.18 -53.68 12.56
N ILE A 31 5.53 -54.15 13.63
CA ILE A 31 4.81 -53.30 14.59
C ILE A 31 5.70 -52.17 15.17
N HIS A 32 7.01 -52.37 15.18
CA HIS A 32 7.98 -51.37 15.64
C HIS A 32 8.12 -50.22 14.64
N HIS A 33 8.12 -50.51 13.34
CA HIS A 33 8.17 -49.55 12.25
C HIS A 33 6.94 -48.65 12.24
N ASP A 34 5.71 -49.19 12.21
CA ASP A 34 4.51 -48.33 12.19
C ASP A 34 4.42 -47.45 13.43
N ARG A 35 4.95 -47.93 14.57
CA ARG A 35 5.00 -47.14 15.80
C ARG A 35 6.00 -45.99 15.69
N ALA A 36 7.10 -46.19 14.98
CA ALA A 36 8.07 -45.15 14.67
C ALA A 36 7.49 -44.12 13.69
N ASP A 37 6.78 -44.55 12.65
CA ASP A 37 6.16 -43.67 11.65
C ASP A 37 5.05 -42.82 12.28
N ILE A 38 4.15 -43.44 13.06
CA ILE A 38 3.15 -42.72 13.89
C ILE A 38 3.80 -41.68 14.81
N HIS A 39 5.00 -41.97 15.33
CA HIS A 39 5.72 -41.02 16.17
C HIS A 39 6.29 -39.86 15.34
N HIS A 40 6.81 -40.13 14.15
CA HIS A 40 7.29 -39.12 13.21
C HIS A 40 6.15 -38.19 12.77
N ASP A 41 5.03 -38.73 12.30
CA ASP A 41 3.89 -37.92 11.85
C ASP A 41 3.33 -37.02 12.95
N LYS A 42 3.29 -37.52 14.20
CA LYS A 42 2.87 -36.69 15.34
C LYS A 42 3.82 -35.52 15.57
N LYS A 43 5.11 -35.72 15.34
CA LYS A 43 6.12 -34.69 15.47
C LYS A 43 5.94 -33.66 14.35
N ASP A 44 5.71 -34.10 13.12
CA ASP A 44 5.54 -33.21 11.96
C ASP A 44 4.24 -32.41 12.06
N ILE A 45 3.12 -33.04 12.43
CA ILE A 45 1.86 -32.35 12.78
C ILE A 45 2.06 -31.29 13.87
N THR A 46 2.97 -31.52 14.81
CA THR A 46 3.26 -30.55 15.87
C THR A 46 4.10 -29.39 15.35
N ALA A 47 5.05 -29.65 14.45
CA ALA A 47 5.84 -28.64 13.76
C ALA A 47 4.93 -27.76 12.88
N ASP A 48 4.13 -28.34 11.99
CA ASP A 48 3.22 -27.58 11.11
C ASP A 48 2.24 -26.69 11.88
N LYS A 49 1.75 -27.17 13.03
CA LYS A 49 0.88 -26.35 13.89
C LYS A 49 1.59 -25.12 14.45
N LYS A 50 2.88 -25.26 14.75
CA LYS A 50 3.73 -24.17 15.23
C LYS A 50 3.99 -23.17 14.10
N ASP A 51 4.29 -23.67 12.90
CA ASP A 51 4.58 -22.83 11.74
C ASP A 51 3.31 -22.06 11.31
N ILE A 52 2.15 -22.72 11.23
CA ILE A 52 0.83 -22.07 11.07
C ILE A 52 0.56 -20.99 12.12
N ALA A 53 1.03 -21.19 13.37
CA ALA A 53 0.84 -20.20 14.42
C ALA A 53 1.76 -18.99 14.22
N SER A 54 3.01 -19.21 13.75
CA SER A 54 3.94 -18.16 13.37
C SER A 54 3.38 -17.33 12.20
N ASP A 55 3.00 -17.97 11.10
CA ASP A 55 2.49 -17.26 9.92
C ASP A 55 1.25 -16.42 10.23
N LYS A 56 0.39 -16.90 11.15
CA LYS A 56 -0.77 -16.11 11.60
C LYS A 56 -0.35 -14.87 12.39
N GLN A 57 0.71 -14.98 13.18
CA GLN A 57 1.27 -13.87 13.91
C GLN A 57 1.90 -12.85 12.95
N ASP A 58 2.66 -13.32 11.97
CA ASP A 58 3.33 -12.48 10.97
C ASP A 58 2.29 -11.74 10.10
N ILE A 59 1.28 -12.46 9.58
CA ILE A 59 0.10 -11.85 8.93
C ILE A 59 -0.59 -10.80 9.81
N SER A 60 -0.64 -11.02 11.12
CA SER A 60 -1.24 -10.04 12.04
C SER A 60 -0.37 -8.80 12.21
N ASN A 61 0.95 -8.93 12.13
CA ASN A 61 1.90 -7.82 12.23
C ASN A 61 1.85 -7.01 10.93
N ASP A 62 1.99 -7.63 9.76
CA ASP A 62 1.91 -6.94 8.47
C ASP A 62 0.60 -6.15 8.30
N ARG A 63 -0.51 -6.68 8.82
CA ARG A 63 -1.79 -5.95 8.79
C ARG A 63 -1.78 -4.69 9.64
N LYS A 64 -1.05 -4.69 10.77
CA LYS A 64 -0.88 -3.50 11.60
C LYS A 64 0.03 -2.51 10.90
N ASP A 65 1.13 -2.97 10.33
CA ASP A 65 2.10 -2.11 9.64
C ASP A 65 1.45 -1.43 8.42
N ILE A 66 0.74 -2.19 7.58
CA ILE A 66 -0.12 -1.64 6.51
C ILE A 66 -1.13 -0.61 7.02
N ALA A 67 -1.68 -0.80 8.23
CA ALA A 67 -2.64 0.15 8.79
C ALA A 67 -1.96 1.43 9.28
N THR A 68 -0.74 1.33 9.80
CA THR A 68 0.13 2.46 10.17
C THR A 68 0.52 3.25 8.93
N ASP A 69 1.10 2.62 7.91
CA ASP A 69 1.52 3.29 6.67
C ASP A 69 0.37 4.03 5.99
N LYS A 70 -0.85 3.46 6.04
CA LYS A 70 -2.04 4.14 5.50
C LYS A 70 -2.41 5.40 6.27
N LYS A 71 -2.21 5.43 7.58
CA LYS A 71 -2.43 6.62 8.40
C LYS A 71 -1.37 7.67 8.09
N ASP A 72 -0.11 7.26 7.98
CA ASP A 72 1.01 8.16 7.71
C ASP A 72 0.84 8.79 6.31
N ILE A 73 0.54 8.00 5.28
CA ILE A 73 0.14 8.49 3.94
C ILE A 73 -1.02 9.47 3.98
N THR A 74 -1.95 9.30 4.92
CA THR A 74 -3.10 10.20 5.07
C THR A 74 -2.67 11.53 5.72
N SER A 75 -1.80 11.47 6.73
CA SER A 75 -1.20 12.65 7.37
C SER A 75 -0.36 13.45 6.37
N ASP A 76 0.57 12.80 5.66
CA ASP A 76 1.42 13.44 4.66
C ASP A 76 0.63 14.12 3.55
N LYS A 77 -0.54 13.58 3.19
CA LYS A 77 -1.44 14.24 2.24
C LYS A 77 -2.13 15.47 2.81
N GLN A 78 -2.46 15.46 4.10
CA GLN A 78 -3.05 16.61 4.77
C GLN A 78 -2.05 17.74 4.87
N ASP A 79 -0.83 17.44 5.32
CA ASP A 79 0.27 18.39 5.42
C ASP A 79 0.60 18.97 4.02
N LEU A 80 0.77 18.12 3.01
CA LEU A 80 1.02 18.55 1.63
C LEU A 80 -0.08 19.46 1.08
N ASN A 81 -1.33 19.23 1.46
CA ASN A 81 -2.44 20.09 1.04
C ASN A 81 -2.43 21.43 1.76
N LYS A 82 -2.05 21.45 3.03
CA LYS A 82 -1.92 22.68 3.81
C LYS A 82 -0.79 23.56 3.25
N ASP A 83 0.39 23.00 3.04
CA ASP A 83 1.52 23.77 2.51
C ASP A 83 1.23 24.31 1.09
N ARG A 84 0.42 23.59 0.30
CA ARG A 84 -0.07 24.11 -0.99
C ARG A 84 -1.04 25.27 -0.86
N GLN A 85 -1.87 25.28 0.18
CA GLN A 85 -2.78 26.39 0.45
C GLN A 85 -1.99 27.62 0.89
N ASP A 86 -1.03 27.43 1.80
CA ASP A 86 -0.13 28.49 2.27
C ASP A 86 0.66 29.07 1.08
N ALA A 87 1.26 28.23 0.23
CA ALA A 87 1.98 28.68 -0.97
C ALA A 87 1.07 29.44 -1.96
N THR A 88 -0.22 29.11 -2.00
CA THR A 88 -1.19 29.81 -2.83
C THR A 88 -1.53 31.19 -2.25
N ALA A 89 -1.64 31.30 -0.93
CA ALA A 89 -1.85 32.55 -0.22
C ALA A 89 -0.66 33.49 -0.42
N ASP A 90 0.56 33.02 -0.16
CA ASP A 90 1.79 33.80 -0.34
C ASP A 90 1.96 34.29 -1.78
N ARG A 91 1.59 33.46 -2.77
CA ARG A 91 1.61 33.86 -4.17
C ARG A 91 0.60 34.97 -4.48
N LYS A 92 -0.56 34.96 -3.82
CA LYS A 92 -1.57 35.99 -3.98
C LYS A 92 -1.10 37.31 -3.38
N ASP A 93 -0.51 37.27 -2.19
CA ASP A 93 -0.01 38.45 -1.50
C ASP A 93 1.18 39.06 -2.27
N LEU A 94 2.12 38.23 -2.76
CA LEU A 94 3.16 38.65 -3.71
C LEU A 94 2.62 39.38 -4.95
N ASN A 95 1.52 38.91 -5.53
CA ASN A 95 0.93 39.57 -6.70
C ASN A 95 0.29 40.91 -6.33
N LYS A 96 -0.29 41.01 -5.14
CA LYS A 96 -0.84 42.26 -4.61
C LYS A 96 0.27 43.28 -4.38
N ASP A 97 1.33 42.91 -3.66
CA ASP A 97 2.45 43.81 -3.41
C ASP A 97 3.13 44.24 -4.71
N ASN A 98 3.26 43.33 -5.68
CA ASN A 98 3.77 43.71 -7.00
C ASN A 98 2.86 44.73 -7.71
N THR A 99 1.53 44.63 -7.53
CA THR A 99 0.57 45.59 -8.10
C THR A 99 0.70 46.95 -7.41
N ASP A 100 0.75 46.97 -6.09
CA ASP A 100 0.90 48.19 -5.28
C ASP A 100 2.23 48.89 -5.61
N ILE A 101 3.34 48.14 -5.71
CA ILE A 101 4.64 48.63 -6.21
C ILE A 101 4.55 49.28 -7.60
N GLN A 102 3.75 48.75 -8.53
CA GLN A 102 3.61 49.37 -9.85
C GLN A 102 2.80 50.66 -9.79
N LYS A 103 1.78 50.70 -8.93
CA LYS A 103 0.97 51.89 -8.70
C LYS A 103 1.85 53.00 -8.13
N ASP A 104 2.58 52.74 -7.04
CA ASP A 104 3.49 53.70 -6.43
C ASP A 104 4.55 54.21 -7.42
N LYS A 105 5.09 53.32 -8.26
CA LYS A 105 6.02 53.76 -9.32
C LYS A 105 5.39 54.70 -10.34
N THR A 106 4.11 54.52 -10.62
CA THR A 106 3.35 55.33 -11.58
C THR A 106 3.04 56.70 -10.98
N ASP A 107 2.53 56.72 -9.75
CA ASP A 107 2.22 57.95 -9.00
C ASP A 107 3.48 58.80 -8.82
N LEU A 108 4.56 58.20 -8.34
CA LEU A 108 5.87 58.84 -8.17
C LEU A 108 6.49 59.33 -9.49
N SER A 109 6.13 58.73 -10.64
CA SER A 109 6.52 59.23 -11.96
C SER A 109 5.72 60.46 -12.37
N ASN A 110 4.43 60.49 -12.06
CA ASN A 110 3.54 61.62 -12.33
C ASN A 110 3.88 62.82 -11.44
N ASP A 111 4.03 62.62 -10.13
CA ASP A 111 4.38 63.70 -9.20
C ASP A 111 5.73 64.32 -9.56
N ARG A 112 6.71 63.50 -9.99
CA ARG A 112 7.99 64.02 -10.50
C ARG A 112 7.82 64.91 -11.72
N LYS A 113 6.89 64.59 -12.63
CA LYS A 113 6.59 65.43 -13.80
C LYS A 113 5.92 66.73 -13.36
N ALA A 114 4.86 66.64 -12.55
CA ALA A 114 4.12 67.78 -12.02
C ALA A 114 5.05 68.75 -11.26
N ARG A 115 5.85 68.23 -10.34
CA ARG A 115 6.88 69.00 -9.62
C ARG A 115 7.81 69.73 -10.58
N ASN A 116 8.30 69.05 -11.62
CA ASN A 116 9.22 69.68 -12.58
C ASN A 116 8.54 70.78 -13.41
N GLU A 117 7.25 70.64 -13.73
CA GLU A 117 6.45 71.66 -14.40
C GLU A 117 6.24 72.87 -13.48
N ASP A 118 5.83 72.67 -12.23
CA ASP A 118 5.68 73.74 -11.24
C ASP A 118 6.97 74.52 -11.00
N VAL A 119 8.12 73.83 -10.91
CA VAL A 119 9.43 74.48 -10.79
C VAL A 119 9.74 75.35 -12.00
N LYS A 120 9.40 74.89 -13.22
CA LYS A 120 9.60 75.64 -14.46
C LYS A 120 8.73 76.90 -14.50
N ASP A 121 7.52 76.81 -13.97
CA ASP A 121 6.57 77.91 -13.90
C ASP A 121 6.79 78.82 -12.66
N HIS A 122 7.86 78.58 -11.90
CA HIS A 122 8.22 79.30 -10.66
C HIS A 122 7.15 79.18 -9.56
N ASN A 123 6.30 78.16 -9.61
CA ASN A 123 5.28 77.83 -8.62
C ASN A 123 5.88 76.92 -7.52
N TYR A 124 6.76 77.48 -6.71
CA TYR A 124 7.53 76.69 -5.73
C TYR A 124 6.67 76.10 -4.60
N GLU A 125 5.54 76.70 -4.27
CA GLU A 125 4.62 76.16 -3.26
C GLU A 125 3.97 74.86 -3.73
N ALA A 126 3.48 74.80 -4.97
CA ALA A 126 2.94 73.57 -5.55
C ALA A 126 4.02 72.50 -5.70
N ALA A 127 5.21 72.87 -6.20
CA ALA A 127 6.36 71.97 -6.28
C ALA A 127 6.76 71.39 -4.90
N ALA A 128 6.59 72.16 -3.82
CA ALA A 128 6.87 71.68 -2.47
C ALA A 128 5.81 70.67 -1.97
N GLN A 129 4.55 70.78 -2.42
CA GLN A 129 3.54 69.76 -2.13
C GLN A 129 3.81 68.48 -2.91
N GLU A 130 4.06 68.57 -4.22
CA GLU A 130 4.45 67.42 -5.04
C GLU A 130 5.69 66.71 -4.47
N GLN A 131 6.63 67.47 -3.89
CA GLN A 131 7.79 66.87 -3.23
C GLN A 131 7.44 66.09 -1.96
N LYS A 132 6.37 66.46 -1.23
CA LYS A 132 5.86 65.68 -0.09
C LYS A 132 5.20 64.40 -0.57
N ASP A 133 4.40 64.47 -1.63
CA ASP A 133 3.72 63.31 -2.22
C ASP A 133 4.74 62.29 -2.74
N ILE A 134 5.78 62.74 -3.48
CA ILE A 134 6.93 61.92 -3.85
C ILE A 134 7.59 61.23 -2.65
N ASN A 135 7.66 61.90 -1.50
CA ASN A 135 8.28 61.32 -0.30
C ASN A 135 7.36 60.30 0.37
N ALA A 136 6.04 60.50 0.32
CA ALA A 136 5.04 59.53 0.77
C ALA A 136 5.09 58.28 -0.11
N ASP A 137 5.02 58.41 -1.44
CA ASP A 137 5.09 57.30 -2.39
C ASP A 137 6.40 56.51 -2.26
N LYS A 138 7.53 57.17 -2.00
CA LYS A 138 8.81 56.48 -1.74
C LYS A 138 8.76 55.62 -0.49
N LYS A 139 8.04 56.08 0.54
CA LYS A 139 7.88 55.36 1.80
C LYS A 139 6.99 54.15 1.60
N ASP A 140 5.87 54.32 0.92
CA ASP A 140 4.93 53.25 0.60
C ASP A 140 5.60 52.19 -0.28
N LEU A 141 6.31 52.62 -1.34
CA LEU A 141 7.10 51.73 -2.20
C LEU A 141 8.17 50.94 -1.43
N SER A 142 8.73 51.52 -0.37
CA SER A 142 9.69 50.83 0.49
C SER A 142 9.01 49.81 1.41
N ALA A 143 7.79 50.09 1.87
CA ALA A 143 6.99 49.17 2.66
C ALA A 143 6.57 47.98 1.80
N ASP A 144 5.97 48.22 0.63
CA ASP A 144 5.54 47.14 -0.27
C ASP A 144 6.70 46.26 -0.73
N ARG A 145 7.88 46.84 -0.93
CA ARG A 145 9.08 46.02 -1.23
C ARG A 145 9.50 45.14 -0.07
N THR A 146 9.30 45.59 1.16
CA THR A 146 9.58 44.82 2.37
C THR A 146 8.60 43.65 2.48
N ASP A 147 7.32 43.91 2.29
CA ASP A 147 6.26 42.90 2.32
C ASP A 147 6.47 41.88 1.19
N ARG A 148 6.72 42.34 -0.03
CA ARG A 148 7.03 41.47 -1.19
C ARG A 148 8.27 40.61 -0.99
N ASN A 149 9.24 41.08 -0.20
CA ASN A 149 10.42 40.29 0.15
C ASN A 149 10.10 39.23 1.21
N LYS A 150 9.17 39.52 2.11
CA LYS A 150 8.71 38.59 3.14
C LYS A 150 7.89 37.47 2.51
N ASP A 151 6.88 37.79 1.73
CA ASP A 151 6.03 36.79 1.07
C ASP A 151 6.84 35.91 0.10
N ALA A 152 7.90 36.44 -0.51
CA ALA A 152 8.81 35.66 -1.33
C ALA A 152 9.63 34.63 -0.53
N LYS A 153 9.97 34.96 0.73
CA LYS A 153 10.67 34.04 1.63
C LYS A 153 9.71 32.98 2.16
N ASP A 154 8.51 33.38 2.53
CA ASP A 154 7.46 32.49 3.03
C ASP A 154 7.10 31.48 1.92
N LEU A 155 6.86 31.94 0.67
CA LEU A 155 6.64 31.06 -0.48
C LEU A 155 7.81 30.10 -0.76
N SER A 156 9.04 30.55 -0.48
CA SER A 156 10.22 29.69 -0.61
C SER A 156 10.30 28.64 0.50
N ALA A 157 9.77 28.91 1.69
CA ALA A 157 9.67 27.96 2.78
C ALA A 157 8.60 26.91 2.45
N ASP A 158 7.41 27.33 2.02
CA ASP A 158 6.33 26.42 1.65
C ASP A 158 6.75 25.46 0.53
N HIS A 159 7.51 25.93 -0.47
CA HIS A 159 8.04 25.04 -1.50
C HIS A 159 9.00 23.97 -0.96
N LYS A 160 9.76 24.27 0.10
CA LYS A 160 10.64 23.28 0.74
C LYS A 160 9.81 22.27 1.52
N ASP A 161 8.81 22.72 2.25
CA ASP A 161 7.93 21.86 3.03
C ASP A 161 7.11 20.93 2.11
N ILE A 162 6.52 21.46 1.04
CA ILE A 162 5.91 20.67 -0.06
C ILE A 162 6.87 19.62 -0.62
N SER A 163 8.15 19.94 -0.77
CA SER A 163 9.14 18.99 -1.28
C SER A 163 9.42 17.89 -0.29
N LYS A 164 9.46 18.20 1.00
CA LYS A 164 9.68 17.24 2.08
C LYS A 164 8.47 16.31 2.23
N ASP A 165 7.26 16.85 2.25
CA ASP A 165 6.02 16.08 2.34
C ASP A 165 5.87 15.10 1.17
N LYS A 166 6.29 15.51 -0.04
CA LYS A 166 6.33 14.60 -1.19
C LYS A 166 7.33 13.46 -1.01
N GLN A 167 8.46 13.74 -0.38
CA GLN A 167 9.49 12.73 -0.11
C GLN A 167 8.99 11.73 0.93
N ASP A 168 8.40 12.21 2.02
CA ASP A 168 7.87 11.37 3.09
C ASP A 168 6.69 10.53 2.56
N LEU A 169 5.77 11.13 1.79
CA LEU A 169 4.68 10.40 1.13
C LEU A 169 5.18 9.30 0.17
N SER A 170 6.36 9.51 -0.43
CA SER A 170 6.97 8.50 -1.29
C SER A 170 7.58 7.35 -0.50
N LYS A 171 8.14 7.61 0.69
CA LYS A 171 8.69 6.57 1.57
C LYS A 171 7.55 5.70 2.10
N ASP A 172 6.51 6.30 2.66
CA ASP A 172 5.39 5.54 3.24
C ASP A 172 4.68 4.69 2.19
N LYS A 173 4.58 5.16 0.95
CA LYS A 173 4.06 4.35 -0.16
C LYS A 173 4.97 3.16 -0.50
N SER A 174 6.28 3.35 -0.39
CA SER A 174 7.24 2.27 -0.61
C SER A 174 7.15 1.23 0.50
N ASP A 175 7.03 1.66 1.74
CA ASP A 175 6.93 0.77 2.90
C ASP A 175 5.61 0.00 2.85
N LEU A 176 4.50 0.69 2.52
CA LEU A 176 3.20 0.04 2.28
C LEU A 176 3.26 -1.03 1.18
N SER A 177 4.11 -0.83 0.18
CA SER A 177 4.31 -1.83 -0.87
C SER A 177 5.11 -3.04 -0.39
N LYS A 178 6.06 -2.87 0.53
CA LYS A 178 6.83 -3.96 1.13
C LYS A 178 5.93 -4.78 2.04
N ASP A 179 5.21 -4.15 2.96
CA ASP A 179 4.33 -4.85 3.89
C ASP A 179 3.22 -5.63 3.17
N ARG A 180 2.71 -5.11 2.05
CA ARG A 180 1.76 -5.85 1.20
C ARG A 180 2.38 -7.08 0.54
N LYS A 181 3.67 -7.02 0.21
CA LYS A 181 4.40 -8.14 -0.37
C LYS A 181 4.66 -9.20 0.69
N ASP A 182 5.07 -8.79 1.88
CA ASP A 182 5.32 -9.67 3.02
C ASP A 182 4.01 -10.36 3.42
N LEU A 183 2.91 -9.61 3.54
CA LEU A 183 1.57 -10.18 3.80
C LEU A 183 1.13 -11.23 2.77
N LYS A 184 1.57 -11.08 1.52
CA LYS A 184 1.28 -12.04 0.46
C LYS A 184 2.13 -13.31 0.63
N ASN A 185 3.39 -13.16 1.01
CA ASN A 185 4.29 -14.28 1.24
C ASN A 185 3.82 -15.09 2.45
N ASP A 186 3.53 -14.45 3.58
CA ASP A 186 3.07 -15.14 4.79
C ASP A 186 1.75 -15.87 4.58
N LYS A 187 0.85 -15.30 3.77
CA LYS A 187 -0.39 -16.02 3.36
C LYS A 187 -0.10 -17.24 2.49
N THR A 188 0.94 -17.18 1.68
CA THR A 188 1.36 -18.29 0.82
C THR A 188 1.96 -19.40 1.67
N ASP A 189 2.82 -19.06 2.62
CA ASP A 189 3.45 -20.01 3.55
C ASP A 189 2.38 -20.64 4.46
N LEU A 190 1.45 -19.85 4.99
CA LEU A 190 0.30 -20.37 5.75
C LEU A 190 -0.54 -21.38 4.96
N SER A 191 -0.61 -21.21 3.65
CA SER A 191 -1.32 -22.14 2.79
C SER A 191 -0.53 -23.44 2.56
N LYS A 192 0.80 -23.39 2.53
CA LYS A 192 1.66 -24.57 2.42
C LYS A 192 1.62 -25.37 3.72
N ASP A 193 1.83 -24.74 4.87
CA ASP A 193 1.83 -25.42 6.17
C ASP A 193 0.48 -26.07 6.47
N LYS A 194 -0.62 -25.46 6.04
CA LYS A 194 -1.95 -26.08 6.13
C LYS A 194 -2.11 -27.31 5.24
N LYS A 195 -1.44 -27.34 4.09
CA LYS A 195 -1.45 -28.47 3.17
C LYS A 195 -0.58 -29.60 3.73
N ASP A 196 0.58 -29.28 4.27
CA ASP A 196 1.49 -30.23 4.90
C ASP A 196 0.82 -30.85 6.12
N LEU A 197 0.20 -30.04 6.99
CA LEU A 197 -0.59 -30.53 8.13
C LEU A 197 -1.73 -31.47 7.72
N LYS A 198 -2.29 -31.27 6.53
CA LYS A 198 -3.34 -32.14 6.00
C LYS A 198 -2.76 -33.46 5.51
N ASN A 199 -1.56 -33.46 4.95
CA ASN A 199 -0.88 -34.67 4.48
C ASN A 199 -0.39 -35.51 5.67
N ASP A 200 0.30 -34.91 6.64
CA ASP A 200 0.78 -35.63 7.82
C ASP A 200 -0.37 -36.25 8.63
N LYS A 201 -1.55 -35.59 8.64
CA LYS A 201 -2.76 -36.18 9.24
C LYS A 201 -3.32 -37.38 8.48
N LYS A 202 -3.12 -37.45 7.17
CA LYS A 202 -3.49 -38.62 6.37
C LYS A 202 -2.50 -39.75 6.58
N ASP A 203 -1.21 -39.42 6.60
CA ASP A 203 -0.13 -40.40 6.81
C ASP A 203 -0.30 -41.03 8.21
N LEU A 204 -0.54 -40.20 9.23
CA LEU A 204 -0.85 -40.68 10.59
C LEU A 204 -2.09 -41.57 10.66
N LYS A 205 -3.04 -41.37 9.75
CA LYS A 205 -4.23 -42.20 9.65
C LYS A 205 -3.91 -43.53 8.95
N SER A 206 -3.05 -43.53 7.93
CA SER A 206 -2.57 -44.73 7.25
C SER A 206 -1.78 -45.61 8.20
N ASP A 207 -0.75 -45.06 8.86
CA ASP A 207 0.13 -45.85 9.73
C ASP A 207 -0.61 -46.43 10.93
N LYS A 208 -1.65 -45.73 11.42
CA LYS A 208 -2.54 -46.27 12.45
C LYS A 208 -3.41 -47.43 11.95
N ALA A 209 -3.78 -47.43 10.67
CA ALA A 209 -4.50 -48.52 10.05
C ALA A 209 -3.57 -49.73 9.85
N ASP A 210 -2.35 -49.49 9.36
CA ASP A 210 -1.33 -50.51 9.14
C ASP A 210 -0.92 -51.18 10.47
N LEU A 211 -0.61 -50.38 11.51
CA LEU A 211 -0.36 -50.88 12.87
C LEU A 211 -1.51 -51.74 13.43
N LYS A 212 -2.76 -51.43 13.05
CA LYS A 212 -3.91 -52.21 13.50
C LYS A 212 -3.97 -53.56 12.78
N GLU A 213 -3.69 -53.58 11.48
CA GLU A 213 -3.65 -54.77 10.64
C GLU A 213 -2.51 -55.71 11.08
N ASP A 214 -1.29 -55.21 11.22
CA ASP A 214 -0.14 -56.01 11.65
C ASP A 214 -0.33 -56.58 13.07
N LYS A 215 -0.98 -55.84 13.97
CA LYS A 215 -1.39 -56.37 15.28
C LYS A 215 -2.45 -57.46 15.22
N THR A 216 -3.37 -57.41 14.26
CA THR A 216 -4.37 -58.47 14.09
C THR A 216 -3.74 -59.75 13.55
N GLU A 217 -2.77 -59.63 12.67
CA GLU A 217 -2.05 -60.77 12.10
C GLU A 217 -1.04 -61.40 13.05
N ALA A 218 -0.30 -60.60 13.81
CA ALA A 218 0.58 -61.12 14.86
C ALA A 218 -0.19 -61.96 15.91
N LYS A 219 -1.48 -61.67 16.11
CA LYS A 219 -2.37 -62.46 16.98
C LYS A 219 -2.90 -63.72 16.32
N SER A 220 -3.20 -63.69 15.01
CA SER A 220 -3.71 -64.88 14.30
C SER A 220 -2.63 -65.92 14.06
N THR A 221 -1.37 -65.49 13.92
CA THR A 221 -0.20 -66.37 13.75
C THR A 221 0.33 -66.96 15.06
N SER A 222 -0.10 -66.43 16.22
CA SER A 222 0.30 -66.90 17.55
C SER A 222 -0.71 -67.88 18.19
N ASN A 223 -1.82 -68.20 17.52
CA ASN A 223 -2.83 -69.19 17.92
C ASN A 223 -2.70 -70.46 17.06
#